data_AF-A0A8C0D3V0-F1
#
_entry.id   AF-A0A8C0D3V0-F1
#
_cell.length_a   1.000
_cell.length_b   1.000
_cell.length_c   1.000
_cell.angle_alpha   90.00
_cell.angle_beta   90.00
_cell.angle_gamma   90.00
#
_symmetry.space_group_name_H-M   'P 1'
#
loop_
_entity.id
_entity.type
_entity.pdbx_description
1 polymer ?
#
loop_
_entity_poly.entity_id
_entity_poly.type
_entity_poly.pdbx_seq_one_letter_code
_entity_poly.pdbx_strand_id
1 'polypeptide(L)'
;MKFAHAVLLLLCFCLSFCESTSTSDTFQEDLVEKKCLTEKYTCLSCNKVFCQPWQKCIDGTCICKLPYQCPKNGTRVCSVNGKSYPTYCQQKSFECLRPEAKFLKTGACTGEEQFSVSLENEKGHSEGIVEVKLIDQDKKMFVCGKSWSITQANVACLDLGFQLGALDTQRRDPHTNSTECLHVHCRGFETSLAECTFTKGLTSSSEGLAGVVCYTGSAVSPTNDSFPCVNGKLIPQKKACDGVNDCGDQSDELCCKECRGESFFCKSGVCIPKQYKCNGEVDCITGEDEIDCEGALHTAQEETEMLTADMDAERKRIKSFFPKLSCGVKNSMHIRRKRVIGGKPAKVRKKIKAILLDIFKGLYKVYAILEFCTILK
;
A
#
# COMPACT_ATOMS: atom_id res chain seq x y z
N MET A 1 -43.07 35.77 -60.94
CA MET A 1 -41.74 36.43 -60.91
C MET A 1 -41.52 36.85 -59.48
N LYS A 2 -40.43 36.54 -58.79
CA LYS A 2 -39.19 35.86 -59.12
C LYS A 2 -38.44 35.98 -57.78
N PHE A 3 -37.73 34.93 -57.39
CA PHE A 3 -36.69 34.95 -56.37
C PHE A 3 -37.09 34.92 -54.88
N ALA A 4 -36.57 33.86 -54.25
CA ALA A 4 -35.97 33.88 -52.92
C ALA A 4 -36.87 33.70 -51.69
N HIS A 5 -37.81 32.75 -51.73
CA HIS A 5 -38.44 32.21 -50.51
C HIS A 5 -38.17 30.71 -50.26
N ALA A 6 -37.08 30.16 -50.80
CA ALA A 6 -36.72 28.76 -50.57
C ALA A 6 -35.20 28.54 -50.44
N VAL A 7 -34.49 29.48 -49.80
CA VAL A 7 -33.12 29.27 -49.29
C VAL A 7 -33.11 28.43 -47.99
N LEU A 8 -34.28 28.01 -47.50
CA LEU A 8 -34.43 27.18 -46.30
C LEU A 8 -34.73 25.70 -46.61
N LEU A 9 -34.35 25.22 -47.81
CA LEU A 9 -34.47 23.82 -48.22
C LEU A 9 -33.16 23.30 -48.87
N LEU A 10 -32.02 23.85 -48.43
CA LEU A 10 -30.67 23.36 -48.74
C LEU A 10 -29.90 22.98 -47.46
N LEU A 11 -30.64 22.65 -46.39
CA LEU A 11 -30.17 22.02 -45.15
C LEU A 11 -30.89 20.68 -44.90
N CYS A 12 -31.30 19.97 -45.95
CA CYS A 12 -31.97 18.67 -45.84
C CYS A 12 -31.50 17.64 -46.89
N PHE A 13 -30.24 17.72 -47.32
CA PHE A 13 -29.60 16.73 -48.21
C PHE A 13 -28.18 16.34 -47.73
N CYS A 14 -28.04 16.07 -46.43
CA CYS A 14 -26.89 15.34 -45.88
C CYS A 14 -27.35 14.17 -45.01
N LEU A 15 -28.34 13.41 -45.50
CA LEU A 15 -28.55 12.04 -45.08
C LEU A 15 -28.21 11.13 -46.26
N SER A 16 -27.29 10.22 -45.98
CA SER A 16 -26.96 8.98 -46.70
C SER A 16 -25.73 9.01 -47.61
N PHE A 17 -24.73 8.26 -47.11
CA PHE A 17 -23.58 7.65 -47.77
C PHE A 17 -22.32 8.50 -47.96
N CYS A 18 -21.55 8.60 -46.87
CA CYS A 18 -20.10 8.42 -46.96
C CYS A 18 -19.66 7.53 -45.78
N GLU A 19 -18.91 6.47 -46.12
CA GLU A 19 -18.50 5.36 -45.27
C GLU A 19 -17.79 5.81 -43.98
N SER A 20 -18.39 5.50 -42.83
CA SER A 20 -17.71 5.49 -41.54
C SER A 20 -16.99 4.16 -41.37
N THR A 21 -15.80 4.05 -41.97
CA THR A 21 -14.75 3.11 -41.57
C THR A 21 -13.56 3.91 -41.06
N SER A 22 -13.50 4.13 -39.76
CA SER A 22 -12.24 4.11 -38.99
C SER A 22 -12.51 4.37 -37.50
N THR A 23 -12.16 3.35 -36.72
CA THR A 23 -11.68 3.42 -35.34
C THR A 23 -12.61 4.07 -34.31
N SER A 24 -13.38 3.21 -33.63
CA SER A 24 -13.62 3.39 -32.20
C SER A 24 -12.26 3.33 -31.49
N ASP A 25 -11.55 4.45 -31.44
CA ASP A 25 -10.35 4.60 -30.63
C ASP A 25 -10.84 4.64 -29.18
N THR A 26 -10.82 3.48 -28.53
CA THR A 26 -10.89 3.41 -27.08
C THR A 26 -9.65 4.13 -26.60
N PHE A 27 -9.79 5.36 -26.09
CA PHE A 27 -8.72 6.01 -25.35
C PHE A 27 -8.43 5.14 -24.13
N GLN A 28 -7.49 4.22 -24.28
CA GLN A 28 -6.88 3.48 -23.20
C GLN A 28 -6.05 4.51 -22.45
N GLU A 29 -6.64 5.11 -21.42
CA GLU A 29 -5.95 6.05 -20.54
C GLU A 29 -4.70 5.36 -20.01
N ASP A 30 -3.54 5.87 -20.42
CA ASP A 30 -2.23 5.40 -19.96
C ASP A 30 -2.02 5.89 -18.52
N LEU A 31 -2.70 5.22 -17.59
CA LEU A 31 -2.68 5.49 -16.14
C LEU A 31 -1.28 5.31 -15.53
N VAL A 32 -0.36 4.66 -16.26
CA VAL A 32 1.00 4.37 -15.79
C VAL A 32 1.99 5.41 -16.31
N GLU A 33 2.96 5.77 -15.48
CA GLU A 33 4.04 6.67 -15.84
C GLU A 33 5.26 5.90 -16.39
N LYS A 34 5.48 5.94 -17.71
CA LYS A 34 6.57 5.25 -18.40
C LYS A 34 7.97 5.58 -17.88
N LYS A 35 8.21 6.82 -17.45
CA LYS A 35 9.50 7.25 -16.87
C LYS A 35 9.76 6.63 -15.50
N CYS A 36 8.71 6.35 -14.74
CA CYS A 36 8.81 5.73 -13.42
C CYS A 36 9.12 4.23 -13.55
N LEU A 37 8.57 3.56 -14.58
CA LEU A 37 8.80 2.14 -14.82
C LEU A 37 10.27 1.76 -15.09
N THR A 38 11.09 2.69 -15.61
CA THR A 38 12.52 2.43 -15.83
C THR A 38 13.29 2.25 -14.52
N GLU A 39 12.80 2.84 -13.44
CA GLU A 39 13.41 2.77 -12.10
C GLU A 39 13.06 1.47 -11.36
N LYS A 40 12.04 0.73 -11.82
CA LYS A 40 11.61 -0.56 -11.24
C LYS A 40 11.37 -0.50 -9.73
N TYR A 41 10.54 0.44 -9.29
CA TYR A 41 10.18 0.57 -7.88
C TYR A 41 9.39 -0.64 -7.38
N THR A 42 9.65 -1.01 -6.13
CA THR A 42 9.00 -2.09 -5.39
C THR A 42 8.67 -1.63 -3.97
N CYS A 43 8.07 -2.50 -3.16
CA CYS A 43 7.84 -2.27 -1.73
C CYS A 43 9.12 -1.95 -0.92
N LEU A 44 10.30 -2.21 -1.49
CA LEU A 44 11.60 -1.86 -0.91
C LEU A 44 12.10 -0.46 -1.33
N SER A 45 11.35 0.30 -2.11
CA SER A 45 11.78 1.60 -2.62
C SER A 45 11.29 2.76 -1.75
N CYS A 46 12.17 3.28 -0.87
CA CYS A 46 11.78 4.31 0.08
C CYS A 46 11.50 5.69 -0.53
N ASN A 47 11.79 5.87 -1.82
CA ASN A 47 11.38 7.06 -2.59
C ASN A 47 9.87 7.09 -2.86
N LYS A 48 9.17 5.96 -2.73
CA LYS A 48 7.75 5.82 -3.04
C LYS A 48 6.90 5.40 -1.84
N VAL A 49 7.41 4.47 -1.01
CA VAL A 49 6.68 3.90 0.13
C VAL A 49 7.52 3.89 1.40
N PHE A 50 6.88 3.88 2.56
CA PHE A 50 7.60 3.71 3.82
C PHE A 50 8.12 2.28 4.00
N CYS A 51 9.37 2.15 4.43
CA CYS A 51 9.94 0.86 4.80
C CYS A 51 9.18 0.21 5.97
N GLN A 52 9.24 -1.12 6.04
CA GLN A 52 8.68 -1.86 7.18
C GLN A 52 9.43 -1.54 8.49
N PRO A 53 8.81 -1.77 9.67
CA PRO A 53 9.43 -1.43 10.95
C PRO A 53 10.83 -2.02 11.18
N TRP A 54 11.02 -3.26 10.74
CA TRP A 54 12.28 -3.99 10.82
C TRP A 54 13.28 -3.63 9.70
N GLN A 55 13.01 -2.60 8.90
CA GLN A 55 13.88 -2.09 7.83
C GLN A 55 14.21 -0.61 8.04
N LYS A 56 15.27 -0.12 7.38
CA LYS A 56 15.66 1.30 7.31
C LYS A 56 15.92 1.69 5.86
N CYS A 57 15.61 2.93 5.52
CA CYS A 57 15.92 3.50 4.20
C CYS A 57 17.40 3.92 4.15
N ILE A 58 18.15 3.39 3.18
CA ILE A 58 19.51 3.81 2.82
C ILE A 58 19.56 3.91 1.30
N ASP A 59 20.02 5.05 0.78
CA ASP A 59 20.20 5.29 -0.66
C ASP A 59 18.97 4.97 -1.53
N GLY A 60 17.77 5.27 -1.04
CA GLY A 60 16.52 5.02 -1.77
C GLY A 60 15.98 3.58 -1.66
N THR A 61 16.66 2.69 -0.93
CA THR A 61 16.26 1.30 -0.72
C THR A 61 16.05 0.96 0.76
N CYS A 62 15.03 0.16 1.05
CA CYS A 62 14.73 -0.39 2.36
C CYS A 62 15.60 -1.61 2.62
N ILE A 63 16.56 -1.48 3.53
CA ILE A 63 17.44 -2.58 3.95
C ILE A 63 17.08 -3.07 5.35
N CYS A 64 17.35 -4.35 5.61
CA CYS A 64 17.09 -4.98 6.90
C CYS A 64 17.84 -4.26 8.03
N LYS A 65 17.14 -3.98 9.13
CA LYS A 65 17.79 -3.64 10.40
C LYS A 65 18.37 -4.89 11.04
N LEU A 66 19.34 -4.72 11.92
CA LEU A 66 19.79 -5.79 12.80
C LEU A 66 18.79 -5.95 13.96
N PRO A 67 18.54 -7.17 14.47
CA PRO A 67 17.48 -7.40 15.47
C PRO A 67 17.57 -6.50 16.71
N TYR A 68 18.77 -6.18 17.18
CA TYR A 68 18.95 -5.30 18.34
C TYR A 68 18.53 -3.84 18.10
N GLN A 69 18.32 -3.42 16.84
CA GLN A 69 17.85 -2.08 16.48
C GLN A 69 16.33 -1.94 16.56
N CYS A 70 15.61 -3.05 16.74
CA CYS A 70 14.17 -3.05 16.96
C CYS A 70 13.79 -2.58 18.37
N PRO A 71 12.59 -1.99 18.55
CA PRO A 71 12.02 -1.76 19.87
C PRO A 71 11.96 -3.04 20.71
N LYS A 72 12.25 -2.91 22.01
CA LYS A 72 12.24 -4.02 22.97
C LYS A 72 10.87 -4.29 23.59
N ASN A 73 9.93 -3.36 23.42
CA ASN A 73 8.56 -3.52 23.92
C ASN A 73 7.76 -4.34 22.90
N GLY A 74 7.24 -5.48 23.32
CA GLY A 74 6.46 -6.38 22.45
C GLY A 74 6.21 -7.71 23.14
N THR A 75 5.46 -8.57 22.47
CA THR A 75 5.21 -9.95 22.89
C THR A 75 6.21 -10.91 22.26
N ARG A 76 6.50 -12.02 22.95
CA ARG A 76 7.34 -13.08 22.39
C ARG A 76 6.67 -13.72 21.18
N VAL A 77 7.48 -14.14 20.21
CA VAL A 77 7.02 -14.86 19.01
C VAL A 77 7.91 -16.05 18.72
N CYS A 78 7.35 -17.04 18.02
CA CYS A 78 8.03 -18.23 17.58
C CYS A 78 8.24 -18.21 16.06
N SER A 79 9.38 -18.74 15.61
CA SER A 79 9.69 -18.96 14.21
C SER A 79 9.69 -20.45 13.87
N VAL A 80 9.52 -20.77 12.59
CA VAL A 80 9.50 -22.15 12.05
C VAL A 80 10.76 -22.97 12.38
N ASN A 81 11.89 -22.33 12.69
CA ASN A 81 13.13 -22.99 13.10
C ASN A 81 13.15 -23.38 14.60
N GLY A 82 12.02 -23.28 15.31
CA GLY A 82 11.91 -23.59 16.73
C GLY A 82 12.53 -22.54 17.66
N LYS A 83 12.97 -21.40 17.12
CA LYS A 83 13.57 -20.32 17.92
C LYS A 83 12.53 -19.30 18.34
N SER A 84 12.52 -18.99 19.64
CA SER A 84 11.72 -17.91 20.21
C SER A 84 12.46 -16.58 20.16
N TYR A 85 11.77 -15.52 19.77
CA TYR A 85 12.27 -14.16 19.74
C TYR A 85 11.54 -13.28 20.77
N PRO A 86 12.24 -12.31 21.40
CA PRO A 86 11.63 -11.41 22.38
C PRO A 86 10.46 -10.57 21.85
N THR A 87 10.54 -10.11 20.59
CA THR A 87 9.51 -9.29 19.94
C THR A 87 9.34 -9.68 18.47
N TYR A 88 8.17 -9.38 17.91
CA TYR A 88 7.87 -9.60 16.49
C TYR A 88 8.86 -8.89 15.55
N CYS A 89 9.21 -7.63 15.85
CA CYS A 89 10.19 -6.88 15.06
C CYS A 89 11.54 -7.60 14.96
N GLN A 90 12.00 -8.23 16.04
CA GLN A 90 13.27 -8.95 16.05
C GLN A 90 13.24 -10.21 15.19
N GLN A 91 12.12 -10.94 15.20
CA GLN A 91 11.93 -12.10 14.34
C GLN A 91 11.89 -11.68 12.87
N LYS A 92 11.08 -10.70 12.47
CA LYS A 92 11.03 -10.22 11.08
C LYS A 92 12.33 -9.56 10.61
N SER A 93 13.05 -8.88 11.51
CA SER A 93 14.39 -8.34 11.24
C SER A 93 15.40 -9.46 10.96
N PHE A 94 15.35 -10.55 11.72
CA PHE A 94 16.18 -11.71 11.47
C PHE A 94 15.77 -12.45 10.19
N GLU A 95 14.47 -12.60 9.94
CA GLU A 95 13.92 -13.20 8.72
C GLU A 95 14.33 -12.42 7.46
N CYS A 96 14.33 -11.09 7.52
CA CYS A 96 14.82 -10.24 6.44
C CYS A 96 16.30 -10.53 6.11
N LEU A 97 17.11 -10.87 7.12
CA LEU A 97 18.52 -11.27 6.94
C LEU A 97 18.67 -12.75 6.54
N ARG A 98 17.71 -13.60 6.92
CA ARG A 98 17.71 -15.06 6.78
C ARG A 98 16.27 -15.54 6.45
N PRO A 99 15.90 -15.60 5.16
CA PRO A 99 14.51 -15.83 4.72
C PRO A 99 13.87 -17.15 5.19
N GLU A 100 14.68 -18.13 5.60
CA GLU A 100 14.22 -19.42 6.14
C GLU A 100 13.50 -19.29 7.50
N ALA A 101 13.76 -18.22 8.26
CA ALA A 101 13.25 -18.04 9.62
C ALA A 101 11.87 -17.37 9.64
N LYS A 102 10.90 -17.91 8.90
CA LYS A 102 9.52 -17.41 8.82
C LYS A 102 8.81 -17.38 10.19
N PHE A 103 7.80 -16.54 10.31
CA PHE A 103 6.92 -16.48 11.48
C PHE A 103 6.09 -17.77 11.60
N LEU A 104 5.86 -18.24 12.84
CA LEU A 104 5.03 -19.41 13.11
C LEU A 104 3.83 -19.05 13.98
N LYS A 105 4.07 -18.47 15.16
CA LYS A 105 3.01 -18.06 16.09
C LYS A 105 3.45 -16.99 17.08
N THR A 106 2.48 -16.46 17.82
CA THR A 106 2.73 -15.68 19.03
C THR A 106 3.04 -16.58 20.22
N GLY A 107 3.79 -16.05 21.18
CA GLY A 107 4.27 -16.79 22.35
C GLY A 107 5.60 -17.51 22.12
N ALA A 108 5.94 -18.40 23.06
CA ALA A 108 7.15 -19.22 22.99
C ALA A 108 6.91 -20.51 22.18
N CYS A 109 7.95 -21.03 21.54
CA CYS A 109 7.90 -22.29 20.81
C CYS A 109 7.74 -23.48 21.77
N THR A 110 6.85 -24.43 21.47
CA THR A 110 6.58 -25.62 22.32
C THR A 110 7.01 -26.97 21.70
N GLY A 111 7.57 -26.97 20.49
CA GLY A 111 8.27 -28.14 19.91
C GLY A 111 7.43 -29.07 19.03
N GLU A 112 6.09 -29.04 19.13
CA GLU A 112 5.17 -29.92 18.36
C GLU A 112 4.19 -29.16 17.46
N GLU A 113 4.40 -27.87 17.26
CA GLU A 113 3.44 -27.00 16.58
C GLU A 113 3.79 -26.84 15.10
N GLN A 114 2.87 -27.23 14.22
CA GLN A 114 3.04 -27.10 12.78
C GLN A 114 1.85 -26.38 12.16
N PHE A 115 2.11 -25.18 11.63
CA PHE A 115 1.23 -24.51 10.68
C PHE A 115 1.48 -25.10 9.29
N SER A 116 0.42 -25.42 8.56
CA SER A 116 0.57 -25.93 7.18
C SER A 116 -0.52 -25.41 6.26
N VAL A 117 -0.11 -24.98 5.08
CA VAL A 117 -0.99 -24.62 3.96
C VAL A 117 -0.89 -25.73 2.92
N SER A 118 -2.03 -26.22 2.44
CA SER A 118 -2.10 -27.20 1.35
C SER A 118 -3.17 -26.83 0.35
N LEU A 119 -3.06 -27.40 -0.86
CA LEU A 119 -4.08 -27.29 -1.90
C LEU A 119 -4.80 -28.64 -2.04
N GLU A 120 -6.13 -28.62 -1.95
CA GLU A 120 -6.95 -29.77 -2.32
C GLU A 120 -7.08 -29.79 -3.85
N ASN A 121 -6.60 -30.90 -4.46
CA ASN A 121 -6.35 -30.97 -5.89
C ASN A 121 -7.55 -31.53 -6.68
N GLU A 122 -7.82 -30.90 -7.82
CA GLU A 122 -8.48 -31.57 -8.95
C GLU A 122 -7.57 -31.72 -10.18
N LYS A 123 -6.60 -30.80 -10.43
CA LYS A 123 -5.62 -30.90 -11.54
C LYS A 123 -4.35 -30.04 -11.29
N GLY A 124 -3.28 -30.63 -10.75
CA GLY A 124 -1.92 -30.04 -10.71
C GLY A 124 -1.47 -29.48 -9.34
N HIS A 125 -0.16 -29.34 -9.12
CA HIS A 125 0.42 -28.87 -7.84
C HIS A 125 0.36 -27.35 -7.62
N SER A 126 -0.07 -26.59 -8.63
CA SER A 126 -0.11 -25.11 -8.61
C SER A 126 -1.52 -24.54 -8.60
N GLU A 127 -2.55 -25.37 -8.53
CA GLU A 127 -3.94 -24.96 -8.54
C GLU A 127 -4.78 -25.85 -7.63
N GLY A 128 -5.64 -25.26 -6.80
CA GLY A 128 -6.55 -26.01 -5.96
C GLY A 128 -7.31 -25.13 -4.96
N ILE A 129 -8.11 -25.78 -4.13
CA ILE A 129 -8.82 -25.12 -3.02
C ILE A 129 -7.87 -25.01 -1.83
N VAL A 130 -7.82 -23.84 -1.20
CA VAL A 130 -6.88 -23.57 -0.11
C VAL A 130 -7.36 -24.20 1.20
N GLU A 131 -6.54 -25.09 1.75
CA GLU A 131 -6.68 -25.68 3.07
C GLU A 131 -5.62 -25.13 4.03
N VAL A 132 -6.03 -24.81 5.25
CA VAL A 132 -5.13 -24.34 6.31
C VAL A 132 -5.29 -25.22 7.53
N LYS A 133 -4.16 -25.69 8.08
CA LYS A 133 -4.06 -26.26 9.42
C LYS A 133 -3.50 -25.20 10.36
N LEU A 134 -4.35 -24.68 11.25
CA LEU A 134 -3.94 -23.77 12.32
C LEU A 134 -3.18 -24.54 13.41
N ILE A 135 -2.32 -23.85 14.17
CA ILE A 135 -1.48 -24.50 15.19
C ILE A 135 -2.31 -25.07 16.34
N ASP A 136 -3.36 -24.36 16.75
CA ASP A 136 -4.22 -24.76 17.88
C ASP A 136 -5.32 -25.77 17.46
N GLN A 137 -5.30 -26.27 16.22
CA GLN A 137 -6.33 -27.16 15.68
C GLN A 137 -5.75 -28.31 14.86
N ASP A 138 -6.18 -29.53 15.15
CA ASP A 138 -5.77 -30.71 14.38
C ASP A 138 -6.52 -30.86 13.05
N LYS A 139 -7.68 -30.20 12.91
CA LYS A 139 -8.52 -30.26 11.71
C LYS A 139 -8.06 -29.21 10.69
N LYS A 140 -7.86 -29.64 9.44
CA LYS A 140 -7.71 -28.72 8.30
C LYS A 140 -9.05 -28.07 7.98
N MET A 141 -9.04 -26.78 7.71
CA MET A 141 -10.23 -26.02 7.33
C MET A 141 -10.00 -25.30 6.01
N PHE A 142 -11.09 -25.13 5.26
CA PHE A 142 -11.10 -24.39 4.00
C PHE A 142 -11.18 -22.88 4.25
N VAL A 143 -10.69 -22.10 3.28
CA VAL A 143 -10.80 -20.64 3.31
C VAL A 143 -12.07 -20.18 2.58
N CYS A 144 -12.77 -19.20 3.15
CA CYS A 144 -14.00 -18.65 2.58
C CYS A 144 -13.73 -17.83 1.30
N GLY A 145 -14.53 -18.04 0.24
CA GLY A 145 -14.38 -17.30 -1.02
C GLY A 145 -14.74 -15.81 -0.96
N LYS A 146 -15.60 -15.41 -0.01
CA LYS A 146 -16.09 -14.02 0.16
C LYS A 146 -14.98 -13.02 0.48
N SER A 147 -14.06 -13.39 1.38
CA SER A 147 -12.95 -12.55 1.85
C SER A 147 -11.63 -12.81 1.12
N TRP A 148 -11.66 -13.66 0.09
CA TRP A 148 -10.48 -14.06 -0.65
C TRP A 148 -10.18 -13.07 -1.79
N SER A 149 -8.99 -12.50 -1.76
CA SER A 149 -8.51 -11.60 -2.81
C SER A 149 -7.10 -11.99 -3.25
N ILE A 150 -6.62 -11.35 -4.31
CA ILE A 150 -5.26 -11.59 -4.83
C ILE A 150 -4.17 -11.30 -3.79
N THR A 151 -4.43 -10.43 -2.80
CA THR A 151 -3.46 -10.10 -1.75
C THR A 151 -3.18 -11.30 -0.83
N GLN A 152 -4.24 -11.97 -0.34
CA GLN A 152 -4.09 -13.20 0.43
C GLN A 152 -3.54 -14.35 -0.44
N ALA A 153 -3.96 -14.41 -1.70
CA ALA A 153 -3.51 -15.44 -2.64
C ALA A 153 -2.00 -15.35 -2.93
N ASN A 154 -1.45 -14.14 -3.07
CA ASN A 154 -0.01 -13.91 -3.22
C ASN A 154 0.77 -14.47 -2.04
N VAL A 155 0.32 -14.20 -0.80
CA VAL A 155 0.94 -14.72 0.43
C VAL A 155 0.82 -16.25 0.51
N ALA A 156 -0.34 -16.81 0.15
CA ALA A 156 -0.57 -18.25 0.15
C ALA A 156 0.38 -18.98 -0.82
N CYS A 157 0.50 -18.49 -2.05
CA CYS A 157 1.41 -19.05 -3.04
C CYS A 157 2.88 -18.91 -2.62
N LEU A 158 3.24 -17.79 -1.98
CA LEU A 158 4.58 -17.60 -1.43
C LEU A 158 4.91 -18.62 -0.33
N ASP A 159 3.92 -18.97 0.51
CA ASP A 159 4.08 -19.98 1.54
C ASP A 159 4.20 -21.41 0.98
N LEU A 160 3.47 -21.69 -0.11
CA LEU A 160 3.55 -22.92 -0.88
C LEU A 160 4.84 -23.06 -1.72
N GLY A 161 5.69 -22.02 -1.76
CA GLY A 161 6.99 -22.01 -2.43
C GLY A 161 7.03 -21.30 -3.79
N PHE A 162 5.90 -20.78 -4.27
CA PHE A 162 5.80 -20.01 -5.52
C PHE A 162 6.20 -18.55 -5.28
N GLN A 163 7.46 -18.20 -5.56
CA GLN A 163 8.04 -16.89 -5.27
C GLN A 163 7.38 -15.71 -6.00
N LEU A 164 6.70 -15.95 -7.12
CA LEU A 164 6.02 -14.92 -7.91
C LEU A 164 4.57 -14.65 -7.45
N GLY A 165 4.10 -15.38 -6.45
CA GLY A 165 2.75 -15.26 -5.91
C GLY A 165 1.68 -15.93 -6.77
N ALA A 166 0.45 -15.41 -6.68
CA ALA A 166 -0.71 -15.92 -7.40
C ALA A 166 -0.82 -15.31 -8.80
N LEU A 167 -1.35 -16.11 -9.73
CA LEU A 167 -1.77 -15.70 -11.06
C LEU A 167 -3.24 -15.28 -11.06
N ASP A 168 -4.10 -16.08 -10.41
CA ASP A 168 -5.54 -15.85 -10.39
C ASP A 168 -6.17 -16.42 -9.10
N THR A 169 -7.33 -15.88 -8.75
CA THR A 169 -8.18 -16.38 -7.67
C THR A 169 -9.44 -16.99 -8.26
N GLN A 170 -9.67 -18.27 -8.00
CA GLN A 170 -10.89 -18.94 -8.43
C GLN A 170 -11.86 -19.04 -7.26
N ARG A 171 -13.17 -18.92 -7.56
CA ARG A 171 -14.22 -19.33 -6.63
C ARG A 171 -14.73 -20.68 -7.08
N ARG A 172 -14.71 -21.67 -6.18
CA ARG A 172 -15.19 -23.01 -6.48
C ARG A 172 -16.37 -23.36 -5.60
N ASP A 173 -17.34 -24.06 -6.18
CA ASP A 173 -18.52 -24.53 -5.46
C ASP A 173 -18.10 -25.56 -4.41
N PRO A 174 -18.65 -25.51 -3.19
CA PRO A 174 -18.32 -26.48 -2.16
C PRO A 174 -18.74 -27.87 -2.61
N HIS A 175 -17.77 -28.78 -2.82
CA HIS A 175 -18.07 -30.21 -3.04
C HIS A 175 -18.46 -30.93 -1.74
N THR A 176 -18.35 -30.23 -0.61
CA THR A 176 -18.61 -30.76 0.74
C THR A 176 -19.76 -30.03 1.43
N ASN A 177 -20.56 -30.76 2.24
CA ASN A 177 -21.60 -30.21 3.11
C ASN A 177 -21.07 -29.40 4.31
N SER A 178 -19.76 -29.15 4.40
CA SER A 178 -19.21 -28.37 5.50
C SER A 178 -19.41 -26.88 5.21
N THR A 179 -20.22 -26.22 6.04
CA THR A 179 -20.48 -24.78 5.98
C THR A 179 -19.42 -23.96 6.72
N GLU A 180 -18.48 -24.60 7.42
CA GLU A 180 -17.42 -23.93 8.18
C GLU A 180 -16.24 -23.57 7.28
N CYS A 181 -15.79 -22.33 7.33
CA CYS A 181 -14.61 -21.86 6.62
C CYS A 181 -13.85 -20.81 7.43
N LEU A 182 -12.65 -20.47 6.98
CA LEU A 182 -11.79 -19.45 7.57
C LEU A 182 -11.84 -18.18 6.74
N HIS A 183 -12.17 -17.06 7.36
CA HIS A 183 -11.91 -15.74 6.80
C HIS A 183 -10.46 -15.38 7.07
N VAL A 184 -9.75 -14.97 6.02
CA VAL A 184 -8.32 -14.62 6.07
C VAL A 184 -8.13 -13.18 5.67
N HIS A 185 -7.49 -12.39 6.52
CA HIS A 185 -7.15 -11.01 6.22
C HIS A 185 -5.65 -10.80 6.31
N CYS A 186 -5.03 -10.46 5.18
CA CYS A 186 -3.61 -10.13 5.05
C CYS A 186 -3.47 -8.71 4.48
N ARG A 187 -2.33 -8.07 4.72
CA ARG A 187 -1.92 -6.82 4.08
C ARG A 187 -1.38 -7.04 2.67
N GLY A 188 -0.73 -8.18 2.43
CA GLY A 188 -0.10 -8.56 1.15
C GLY A 188 1.43 -8.45 1.13
N PHE A 189 2.09 -8.26 2.28
CA PHE A 189 3.58 -8.24 2.42
C PHE A 189 4.11 -9.32 3.36
N GLU A 190 3.20 -10.11 3.93
CA GLU A 190 3.51 -11.25 4.77
C GLU A 190 4.26 -12.31 3.97
N THR A 191 5.12 -13.08 4.64
CA THR A 191 5.90 -14.15 4.00
C THR A 191 5.31 -15.54 4.24
N SER A 192 4.36 -15.63 5.16
CA SER A 192 3.53 -16.80 5.43
C SER A 192 2.12 -16.36 5.84
N LEU A 193 1.13 -17.20 5.53
CA LEU A 193 -0.25 -16.99 6.00
C LEU A 193 -0.36 -17.03 7.52
N ALA A 194 0.60 -17.61 8.24
CA ALA A 194 0.63 -17.61 9.70
C ALA A 194 0.66 -16.20 10.32
N GLU A 195 1.11 -15.18 9.57
CA GLU A 195 1.12 -13.78 10.02
C GLU A 195 -0.25 -13.10 9.89
N CYS A 196 -1.15 -13.65 9.07
CA CYS A 196 -2.45 -13.07 8.78
C CYS A 196 -3.46 -13.37 9.88
N THR A 197 -4.53 -12.57 9.92
CA THR A 197 -5.63 -12.75 10.87
C THR A 197 -6.61 -13.78 10.33
N PHE A 198 -6.92 -14.78 11.14
CA PHE A 198 -7.94 -15.78 10.87
C PHE A 198 -9.15 -15.58 11.77
N THR A 199 -10.34 -15.53 11.18
CA THR A 199 -11.62 -15.56 11.92
C THR A 199 -12.49 -16.71 11.41
N LYS A 200 -13.32 -17.27 12.29
CA LYS A 200 -14.25 -18.32 11.90
C LYS A 200 -15.38 -17.72 11.07
N GLY A 201 -15.64 -18.31 9.91
CA GLY A 201 -16.69 -17.93 8.98
C GLY A 201 -17.67 -19.06 8.70
N LEU A 202 -18.80 -18.68 8.12
CA LEU A 202 -19.76 -19.60 7.52
C LEU A 202 -19.84 -19.31 6.03
N THR A 203 -19.67 -20.34 5.20
CA THR A 203 -19.88 -20.23 3.75
C THR A 203 -21.33 -20.56 3.42
N SER A 204 -21.94 -19.71 2.59
CA SER A 204 -23.18 -20.03 1.89
C SER A 204 -22.88 -20.69 0.55
N SER A 205 -23.87 -21.38 -0.04
CA SER A 205 -23.74 -22.01 -1.35
C SER A 205 -23.43 -21.03 -2.50
N SER A 206 -23.66 -19.72 -2.32
CA SER A 206 -23.37 -18.69 -3.33
C SER A 206 -21.99 -18.03 -3.20
N GLU A 207 -21.29 -18.19 -2.07
CA GLU A 207 -20.01 -17.51 -1.80
C GLU A 207 -18.79 -18.41 -2.09
N GLY A 208 -18.98 -19.73 -2.06
CA GLY A 208 -17.98 -20.72 -2.46
C GLY A 208 -16.73 -20.78 -1.57
N LEU A 209 -15.85 -21.74 -1.88
CA LEU A 209 -14.54 -21.87 -1.26
C LEU A 209 -13.47 -21.13 -2.07
N ALA A 210 -12.42 -20.69 -1.37
CA ALA A 210 -11.31 -19.98 -1.97
C ALA A 210 -10.38 -20.94 -2.73
N GLY A 211 -10.32 -20.76 -4.05
CA GLY A 211 -9.35 -21.39 -4.93
C GLY A 211 -8.23 -20.43 -5.32
N VAL A 212 -7.06 -20.99 -5.58
CA VAL A 212 -5.89 -20.23 -6.03
C VAL A 212 -5.20 -20.93 -7.20
N VAL A 213 -4.71 -20.14 -8.15
CA VAL A 213 -3.77 -20.58 -9.18
C VAL A 213 -2.46 -19.85 -8.93
N CYS A 214 -1.42 -20.57 -8.53
CA CYS A 214 -0.10 -20.01 -8.33
C CYS A 214 0.63 -19.81 -9.66
N TYR A 215 1.37 -18.72 -9.77
CA TYR A 215 2.07 -18.36 -11.00
C TYR A 215 3.21 -19.35 -11.27
N THR A 216 3.19 -19.99 -12.43
CA THR A 216 4.29 -20.81 -12.94
C THR A 216 4.90 -20.11 -14.15
N GLY A 217 6.23 -20.18 -14.31
CA GLY A 217 6.96 -19.42 -15.35
C GLY A 217 6.54 -19.69 -16.80
N SER A 218 5.67 -20.67 -17.05
CA SER A 218 5.11 -21.02 -18.36
C SER A 218 3.68 -20.53 -18.57
N ALA A 219 3.08 -19.83 -17.60
CA ALA A 219 1.62 -19.63 -17.55
C ALA A 219 1.09 -18.49 -18.45
N VAL A 220 1.92 -17.57 -18.95
CA VAL A 220 1.43 -16.40 -19.69
C VAL A 220 2.39 -16.03 -20.83
N SER A 221 1.90 -16.10 -22.07
CA SER A 221 2.54 -15.43 -23.22
C SER A 221 2.22 -13.93 -23.18
N PRO A 222 3.18 -13.04 -23.47
CA PRO A 222 2.94 -11.60 -23.44
C PRO A 222 1.90 -11.22 -24.51
N THR A 223 0.74 -10.77 -24.08
CA THR A 223 -0.25 -10.11 -24.93
C THR A 223 -0.04 -8.60 -24.89
N ASN A 224 -0.54 -7.86 -25.88
CA ASN A 224 -0.42 -6.39 -25.94
C ASN A 224 -1.05 -5.68 -24.72
N ASP A 225 -1.92 -6.35 -23.96
CA ASP A 225 -2.60 -5.84 -22.77
C ASP A 225 -2.04 -6.42 -21.46
N SER A 226 -0.75 -6.78 -21.43
CA SER A 226 -0.07 -7.27 -20.23
C SER A 226 0.88 -6.21 -19.62
N PHE A 227 0.87 -6.14 -18.30
CA PHE A 227 1.75 -5.31 -17.49
C PHE A 227 2.83 -6.18 -16.83
N PRO A 228 4.12 -5.87 -17.03
CA PRO A 228 5.22 -6.60 -16.40
C PRO A 228 5.53 -6.04 -15.00
N CYS A 229 5.39 -6.89 -13.97
CA CYS A 229 5.86 -6.63 -12.62
C CYS A 229 7.40 -6.67 -12.55
N VAL A 230 8.00 -6.05 -11.51
CA VAL A 230 9.46 -6.06 -11.32
C VAL A 230 9.98 -7.47 -11.02
N ASN A 231 9.23 -8.27 -10.27
CA ASN A 231 9.53 -9.69 -10.03
C ASN A 231 9.43 -10.59 -11.28
N GLY A 232 8.94 -10.08 -12.42
CA GLY A 232 8.80 -10.84 -13.67
C GLY A 232 7.44 -11.50 -13.88
N LYS A 233 6.49 -11.34 -12.96
CA LYS A 233 5.08 -11.74 -13.18
C LYS A 233 4.42 -10.85 -14.22
N LEU A 234 3.59 -11.44 -15.09
CA LEU A 234 2.73 -10.71 -16.02
C LEU A 234 1.30 -10.68 -15.48
N ILE A 235 0.76 -9.47 -15.33
CA ILE A 235 -0.65 -9.25 -14.95
C ILE A 235 -1.38 -8.53 -16.08
N PRO A 236 -2.71 -8.56 -16.15
CA PRO A 236 -3.46 -7.76 -17.11
C PRO A 236 -3.22 -6.25 -16.86
N GLN A 237 -3.05 -5.46 -17.92
CA GLN A 237 -2.84 -4.00 -17.84
C GLN A 237 -3.93 -3.29 -17.03
N LYS A 238 -5.15 -3.85 -17.02
CA LYS A 238 -6.28 -3.33 -16.25
C LYS A 238 -6.12 -3.41 -14.72
N LYS A 239 -5.21 -4.26 -14.24
CA LYS A 239 -4.90 -4.47 -12.82
C LYS A 239 -3.78 -3.57 -12.31
N ALA A 240 -3.06 -2.88 -13.19
CA ALA A 240 -2.15 -1.85 -12.74
C ALA A 240 -2.92 -0.62 -12.24
N CYS A 241 -2.44 -0.03 -11.15
CA CYS A 241 -2.96 1.19 -10.55
C CYS A 241 -4.40 1.07 -10.05
N ASP A 242 -4.84 -0.10 -9.58
CA ASP A 242 -6.21 -0.29 -9.07
C ASP A 242 -6.33 -0.23 -7.54
N GLY A 243 -5.22 0.02 -6.85
CA GLY A 243 -5.08 0.03 -5.40
C GLY A 243 -4.85 -1.34 -4.79
N VAL A 244 -4.68 -2.40 -5.60
CA VAL A 244 -4.46 -3.77 -5.15
C VAL A 244 -3.06 -4.22 -5.56
N ASN A 245 -2.36 -4.88 -4.64
CA ASN A 245 -1.03 -5.46 -4.94
C ASN A 245 -1.21 -6.80 -5.67
N ASP A 246 -1.50 -6.76 -6.97
CA ASP A 246 -1.57 -7.95 -7.83
C ASP A 246 -0.16 -8.53 -8.03
N CYS A 247 0.87 -7.70 -8.18
CA CYS A 247 2.25 -8.17 -8.39
C CYS A 247 2.85 -8.95 -7.19
N GLY A 248 2.46 -8.61 -5.96
CA GLY A 248 3.02 -9.16 -4.72
C GLY A 248 4.19 -8.32 -4.15
N ASP A 249 4.86 -7.53 -4.99
CA ASP A 249 5.96 -6.63 -4.62
C ASP A 249 5.61 -5.12 -4.77
N GLN A 250 4.33 -4.79 -4.97
CA GLN A 250 3.77 -3.45 -5.24
C GLN A 250 4.17 -2.80 -6.57
N SER A 251 4.84 -3.49 -7.49
CA SER A 251 5.34 -2.86 -8.74
C SER A 251 4.26 -2.17 -9.58
N ASP A 252 3.05 -2.73 -9.56
CA ASP A 252 1.84 -2.27 -10.25
C ASP A 252 1.24 -0.98 -9.69
N GLU A 253 1.54 -0.64 -8.44
CA GLU A 253 0.87 0.44 -7.71
C GLU A 253 1.76 1.67 -7.45
N LEU A 254 3.04 1.64 -7.84
CA LEU A 254 4.05 2.67 -7.46
C LEU A 254 4.35 3.72 -8.56
N CYS A 255 3.83 3.51 -9.76
CA CYS A 255 4.11 4.34 -10.94
C CYS A 255 2.83 4.82 -11.62
N CYS A 256 1.87 5.29 -10.84
CA CYS A 256 0.55 5.70 -11.31
C CYS A 256 0.45 7.22 -11.48
N LYS A 257 -0.27 7.66 -12.51
CA LYS A 257 -0.67 9.07 -12.70
C LYS A 257 -2.04 9.35 -12.08
N GLU A 258 -2.88 8.34 -12.07
CA GLU A 258 -4.21 8.30 -11.49
C GLU A 258 -4.53 6.85 -11.15
N CYS A 259 -5.43 6.64 -10.18
CA CYS A 259 -5.84 5.30 -9.79
C CYS A 259 -7.16 4.90 -10.44
N ARG A 260 -7.30 3.61 -10.72
CA ARG A 260 -8.51 3.01 -11.26
C ARG A 260 -9.48 2.66 -10.13
N GLY A 261 -10.76 2.90 -10.38
CA GLY A 261 -11.83 2.51 -9.46
C GLY A 261 -11.96 3.50 -8.29
N GLU A 262 -12.14 2.97 -7.08
CA GLU A 262 -12.34 3.80 -5.87
C GLU A 262 -11.11 3.87 -4.95
N SER A 263 -9.94 3.49 -5.46
CA SER A 263 -8.67 3.57 -4.73
C SER A 263 -8.22 5.02 -4.53
N PHE A 264 -7.35 5.24 -3.55
CA PHE A 264 -6.86 6.57 -3.21
C PHE A 264 -5.52 6.85 -3.88
N PHE A 265 -5.42 7.99 -4.54
CA PHE A 265 -4.22 8.44 -5.24
C PHE A 265 -3.36 9.35 -4.35
N CYS A 266 -2.15 8.89 -4.03
CA CYS A 266 -1.14 9.71 -3.39
C CYS A 266 -0.46 10.65 -4.42
N LYS A 267 -0.10 11.87 -4.00
CA LYS A 267 0.68 12.83 -4.80
C LYS A 267 2.06 12.30 -5.21
N SER A 268 2.56 11.26 -4.56
CA SER A 268 3.78 10.54 -4.92
C SER A 268 3.63 9.64 -6.16
N GLY A 269 2.43 9.54 -6.74
CA GLY A 269 2.14 8.64 -7.86
C GLY A 269 1.97 7.19 -7.41
N VAL A 270 1.38 6.99 -6.22
CA VAL A 270 1.12 5.68 -5.61
C VAL A 270 -0.37 5.50 -5.41
N CYS A 271 -0.89 4.31 -5.72
CA CYS A 271 -2.27 3.94 -5.48
C CYS A 271 -2.37 3.06 -4.22
N ILE A 272 -3.30 3.40 -3.33
CA ILE A 272 -3.56 2.63 -2.10
C ILE A 272 -5.04 2.23 -2.04
N PRO A 273 -5.36 1.13 -1.33
CA PRO A 273 -6.74 0.73 -1.13
C PRO A 273 -7.57 1.84 -0.46
N LYS A 274 -8.85 1.96 -0.82
CA LYS A 274 -9.76 2.98 -0.27
C LYS A 274 -9.83 2.94 1.26
N GLN A 275 -9.82 1.73 1.83
CA GLN A 275 -9.87 1.49 3.27
C GLN A 275 -8.60 1.94 4.02
N TYR A 276 -7.56 2.36 3.31
CA TYR A 276 -6.35 2.91 3.93
C TYR A 276 -6.44 4.40 4.19
N LYS A 277 -7.40 5.09 3.58
CA LYS A 277 -7.67 6.48 3.94
C LYS A 277 -8.27 6.55 5.34
N CYS A 278 -7.69 7.37 6.22
CA CYS A 278 -8.13 7.57 7.59
C CYS A 278 -8.12 6.29 8.44
N ASN A 279 -7.14 5.42 8.23
CA ASN A 279 -7.00 4.16 8.97
C ASN A 279 -6.09 4.28 10.21
N GLY A 280 -5.51 5.46 10.47
CA GLY A 280 -4.59 5.73 11.57
C GLY A 280 -3.12 5.38 11.29
N GLU A 281 -2.80 4.91 10.09
CA GLU A 281 -1.47 4.64 9.57
C GLU A 281 -1.19 5.54 8.35
N VAL A 282 -0.06 6.25 8.36
CA VAL A 282 0.35 7.02 7.19
C VAL A 282 0.94 6.08 6.15
N ASP A 283 0.21 5.86 5.06
CA ASP A 283 0.57 4.99 3.94
C ASP A 283 1.21 5.78 2.78
N CYS A 284 0.70 6.97 2.46
CA CYS A 284 1.34 7.87 1.49
C CYS A 284 2.56 8.57 2.09
N ILE A 285 3.69 8.66 1.38
CA ILE A 285 4.89 9.40 1.86
C ILE A 285 4.64 10.90 2.10
N THR A 286 3.63 11.46 1.44
CA THR A 286 3.16 12.83 1.58
C THR A 286 2.13 13.00 2.71
N GLY A 287 1.57 11.89 3.20
CA GLY A 287 0.71 11.77 4.37
C GLY A 287 -0.69 12.38 4.27
N GLU A 288 -1.18 12.60 3.07
CA GLU A 288 -2.50 13.18 2.78
C GLU A 288 -3.68 12.22 2.98
N ASP A 289 -3.41 10.93 3.04
CA ASP A 289 -4.36 9.85 3.34
C ASP A 289 -4.90 9.95 4.78
N GLU A 290 -4.15 10.57 5.69
CA GLU A 290 -4.48 10.73 7.11
C GLU A 290 -4.79 12.19 7.49
N ILE A 291 -5.15 13.03 6.51
CA ILE A 291 -5.55 14.44 6.73
C ILE A 291 -7.07 14.57 6.51
N ASP A 292 -7.71 15.43 7.31
CA ASP A 292 -9.14 15.77 7.18
C ASP A 292 -10.08 14.58 7.33
N CYS A 293 -9.82 13.77 8.36
CA CYS A 293 -10.57 12.56 8.68
C CYS A 293 -11.82 12.81 9.55
N GLU A 294 -12.41 14.01 9.48
CA GLU A 294 -13.60 14.36 10.25
C GLU A 294 -14.79 13.50 9.78
N GLY A 295 -15.19 12.51 10.60
CA GLY A 295 -16.32 11.61 10.31
C GLY A 295 -15.93 10.16 9.97
N ALA A 296 -14.65 9.83 9.90
CA ALA A 296 -14.19 8.43 9.88
C ALA A 296 -14.35 7.82 11.29
N LEU A 297 -15.59 7.55 11.68
CA LEU A 297 -15.87 6.74 12.85
C LEU A 297 -15.34 5.34 12.55
N HIS A 298 -14.43 4.83 13.37
CA HIS A 298 -14.09 3.41 13.40
C HIS A 298 -15.40 2.62 13.42
N THR A 299 -15.75 1.97 12.30
CA THR A 299 -16.75 0.91 12.34
C THR A 299 -16.23 -0.08 13.37
N ALA A 300 -16.91 -0.16 14.50
CA ALA A 300 -16.69 -1.18 15.50
C ALA A 300 -16.64 -2.51 14.75
N GLN A 301 -15.49 -3.19 14.79
CA GLN A 301 -15.42 -4.58 14.39
C GLN A 301 -16.50 -5.30 15.20
N GLU A 302 -17.45 -5.94 14.52
CA GLU A 302 -18.26 -6.98 15.15
C GLU A 302 -17.31 -7.92 15.89
N GLU A 303 -17.67 -8.27 17.13
CA GLU A 303 -16.96 -9.24 17.98
C GLU A 303 -16.94 -10.60 17.28
N THR A 304 -16.07 -10.75 16.29
CA THR A 304 -15.81 -11.99 15.60
C THR A 304 -14.68 -12.67 16.34
N GLU A 305 -14.88 -13.92 16.76
CA GLU A 305 -13.84 -14.70 17.43
C GLU A 305 -12.59 -14.78 16.55
N MET A 306 -11.53 -14.09 16.96
CA MET A 306 -10.22 -14.15 16.33
C MET A 306 -9.52 -15.44 16.76
N LEU A 307 -9.16 -16.27 15.79
CA LEU A 307 -8.46 -17.54 16.03
C LEU A 307 -6.95 -17.34 16.15
N THR A 308 -6.41 -16.31 15.51
CA THR A 308 -4.99 -15.94 15.56
C THR A 308 -4.82 -14.48 15.96
N ALA A 309 -3.65 -14.14 16.51
CA ALA A 309 -3.31 -12.75 16.78
C ALA A 309 -3.04 -12.00 15.46
N ASP A 310 -3.54 -10.76 15.37
CA ASP A 310 -3.31 -9.89 14.22
C ASP A 310 -1.89 -9.28 14.27
N MET A 311 -0.99 -9.81 13.44
CA MET A 311 0.39 -9.33 13.38
C MET A 311 0.54 -8.03 12.57
N ASP A 312 -0.44 -7.66 11.74
CA ASP A 312 -0.49 -6.34 11.08
C ASP A 312 -0.78 -5.24 12.12
N ALA A 313 -1.66 -5.51 13.09
CA ALA A 313 -1.90 -4.61 14.22
C ALA A 313 -0.63 -4.42 15.08
N GLU A 314 0.12 -5.48 15.38
CA GLU A 314 1.40 -5.36 16.09
C GLU A 314 2.44 -4.61 15.24
N ARG A 315 2.48 -4.80 13.91
CA ARG A 315 3.32 -4.02 13.01
C ARG A 315 3.01 -2.52 13.07
N LYS A 316 1.72 -2.13 13.03
CA LYS A 316 1.26 -0.74 13.21
C LYS A 316 1.69 -0.18 14.57
N ARG A 317 1.54 -0.99 15.63
CA ARG A 317 2.00 -0.64 16.98
C ARG A 317 3.51 -0.42 17.03
N ILE A 318 4.32 -1.26 16.39
CA ILE A 318 5.78 -1.07 16.32
C ILE A 318 6.11 0.24 15.58
N LYS A 319 5.40 0.58 14.49
CA LYS A 319 5.59 1.86 13.79
C LYS A 319 5.41 3.07 14.72
N SER A 320 4.45 3.00 15.64
CA SER A 320 4.17 4.10 16.58
C SER A 320 5.32 4.40 17.56
N PHE A 321 6.18 3.42 17.86
CA PHE A 321 7.31 3.57 18.77
C PHE A 321 8.55 4.21 18.13
N PHE A 322 8.58 4.41 16.81
CA PHE A 322 9.72 5.04 16.17
C PHE A 322 9.87 6.50 16.59
N PRO A 323 11.12 6.99 16.71
CA PRO A 323 11.37 8.37 17.12
C PRO A 323 10.77 9.33 16.10
N LYS A 324 9.78 10.12 16.54
CA LYS A 324 9.20 11.18 15.73
C LYS A 324 10.13 12.39 15.71
N LEU A 325 10.64 12.75 14.54
CA LEU A 325 11.45 13.95 14.37
C LEU A 325 10.55 15.18 14.34
N SER A 326 10.78 16.12 15.26
CA SER A 326 10.08 17.41 15.25
C SER A 326 10.73 18.35 14.22
N CYS A 327 10.24 18.31 12.98
CA CYS A 327 10.65 19.21 11.90
C CYS A 327 9.46 20.07 11.44
N GLY A 328 9.69 21.34 11.10
CA GLY A 328 8.64 22.23 10.55
C GLY A 328 7.47 22.56 11.49
N VAL A 329 7.56 22.24 12.79
CA VAL A 329 6.45 22.40 13.76
C VAL A 329 6.14 23.89 14.00
N LYS A 330 4.91 24.31 13.66
CA LYS A 330 4.45 25.72 13.78
C LYS A 330 4.46 26.26 15.21
N ASN A 331 4.26 25.38 16.20
CA ASN A 331 4.24 25.65 17.65
C ASN A 331 5.38 24.93 18.38
N SER A 332 6.61 25.20 17.96
CA SER A 332 7.79 24.81 18.73
C SER A 332 7.88 25.64 20.02
N MET A 333 7.36 25.11 21.13
CA MET A 333 7.80 25.52 22.48
C MET A 333 9.16 24.90 22.83
N HIS A 334 10.12 24.94 21.90
CA HIS A 334 11.48 24.57 22.24
C HIS A 334 12.08 25.67 23.11
N ILE A 335 12.05 25.47 24.42
CA ILE A 335 13.03 26.05 25.34
C ILE A 335 14.39 25.51 24.88
N ARG A 336 15.07 26.26 24.01
CA ARG A 336 16.51 26.04 23.80
C ARG A 336 17.17 26.24 25.16
N ARG A 337 17.57 25.16 25.84
CA ARG A 337 18.60 25.23 26.88
C ARG A 337 19.92 25.55 26.19
N LYS A 338 20.10 26.80 25.76
CA LYS A 338 21.45 27.33 25.57
C LYS A 338 22.08 27.36 26.97
N ARG A 339 23.26 26.78 27.11
CA ARG A 339 24.15 27.12 28.22
C ARG A 339 24.52 28.59 28.01
N VAL A 340 23.82 29.49 28.70
CA VAL A 340 24.10 30.92 28.68
C VAL A 340 25.14 31.19 29.75
N ILE A 341 26.39 31.42 29.35
CA ILE A 341 27.26 32.29 30.14
C ILE A 341 26.86 33.71 29.72
N GLY A 342 26.14 34.42 30.60
CA GLY A 342 25.83 35.85 30.52
C GLY A 342 25.02 36.33 29.30
N GLY A 343 23.68 36.36 29.41
CA GLY A 343 22.82 37.07 28.45
C GLY A 343 21.32 36.85 28.68
N LYS A 344 20.48 37.88 28.49
CA LYS A 344 19.02 37.74 28.63
C LYS A 344 18.42 36.95 27.45
N PRO A 345 17.41 36.08 27.67
CA PRO A 345 16.81 35.27 26.61
C PRO A 345 16.05 36.12 25.59
N ALA A 346 16.31 35.90 24.29
CA ALA A 346 15.60 36.55 23.20
C ALA A 346 14.22 35.89 22.96
N LYS A 347 13.14 36.68 23.02
CA LYS A 347 11.79 36.24 22.61
C LYS A 347 11.74 36.10 21.08
N VAL A 348 11.38 34.91 20.58
CA VAL A 348 11.11 34.68 19.16
C VAL A 348 9.77 35.33 18.80
N ARG A 349 9.79 36.55 18.26
CA ARG A 349 8.63 37.17 17.61
C ARG A 349 8.63 36.79 16.13
N LYS A 350 7.62 36.05 15.66
CA LYS A 350 7.27 35.98 14.24
C LYS A 350 6.87 37.39 13.78
N LYS A 351 7.79 38.14 13.16
CA LYS A 351 7.47 39.36 12.40
C LYS A 351 8.02 39.20 10.98
N ILE A 352 7.29 38.46 10.13
CA ILE A 352 7.45 38.50 8.66
C ILE A 352 6.30 39.32 8.04
N LYS A 353 5.92 40.44 8.68
CA LYS A 353 4.93 41.38 8.11
C LYS A 353 5.23 42.86 8.40
N ALA A 354 6.47 43.20 8.73
CA ALA A 354 6.85 44.59 9.03
C ALA A 354 8.13 45.08 8.34
N ILE A 355 8.78 44.29 7.47
CA ILE A 355 9.97 44.75 6.74
C ILE A 355 9.61 45.36 5.38
N LEU A 356 8.44 45.05 4.80
CA LEU A 356 8.02 45.70 3.56
C LEU A 356 7.48 47.13 3.73
N LEU A 357 7.07 47.54 4.94
CA LEU A 357 6.54 48.90 5.17
C LEU A 357 7.62 49.91 5.63
N ASP A 358 8.75 49.44 6.15
CA ASP A 358 9.86 50.33 6.56
C ASP A 358 10.83 50.64 5.42
N ILE A 359 10.88 49.81 4.37
CA ILE A 359 11.63 50.15 3.14
C ILE A 359 10.91 51.29 2.36
N PHE A 360 9.58 51.30 2.34
CA PHE A 360 8.82 52.35 1.66
C PHE A 360 8.84 53.71 2.38
N LYS A 361 9.05 53.74 3.72
CA LYS A 361 9.24 55.00 4.46
C LYS A 361 10.67 55.53 4.44
N GLY A 362 11.66 54.70 4.10
CA GLY A 362 13.05 55.11 3.92
C GLY A 362 13.35 55.75 2.56
N LEU A 363 12.65 55.32 1.49
CA LEU A 363 12.88 55.84 0.14
C LEU A 363 12.27 57.24 -0.10
N TYR A 364 11.21 57.62 0.63
CA TYR A 364 10.63 58.96 0.53
C TYR A 364 11.47 60.06 1.20
N LYS A 365 12.44 59.71 2.05
CA LYS A 365 13.33 60.68 2.72
C LYS A 365 14.65 60.93 1.97
N VAL A 366 14.98 60.09 0.99
CA VAL A 366 16.18 60.29 0.14
C VAL A 366 15.87 61.17 -1.07
N TYR A 367 14.64 61.17 -1.57
CA TYR A 367 14.24 62.05 -2.68
C TYR A 367 14.05 63.53 -2.29
N ALA A 368 13.89 63.85 -1.00
CA ALA A 368 13.75 65.24 -0.54
C ALA A 368 15.08 65.97 -0.26
N ILE A 369 16.22 65.27 -0.35
CA ILE A 369 17.56 65.88 -0.15
C ILE A 369 18.26 66.17 -1.49
N LEU A 370 17.75 65.62 -2.60
CA LEU A 370 18.31 65.83 -3.95
C LEU A 370 17.73 67.04 -4.71
N GLU A 371 16.75 67.76 -4.18
CA GLU A 371 16.25 69.02 -4.78
C GLU A 371 16.85 70.32 -4.18
N PHE A 372 17.71 70.24 -3.16
CA PHE A 372 18.32 71.43 -2.54
C PHE A 372 19.81 71.66 -2.89
N CYS A 373 20.35 70.93 -3.89
CA CYS A 373 21.77 71.03 -4.28
C CYS A 373 22.02 71.45 -5.74
N THR A 374 21.07 72.16 -6.37
CA THR A 374 21.23 72.76 -7.71
C THR A 374 20.91 74.26 -7.76
N ILE A 375 21.12 74.98 -6.65
CA ILE A 375 21.21 76.45 -6.65
C ILE A 375 22.37 76.84 -5.73
N LEU A 376 23.53 77.14 -6.35
CA LEU A 376 24.77 77.77 -5.85
C LEU A 376 26.04 76.98 -6.17
N LYS A 377 26.38 76.89 -7.46
CA LYS A 377 27.63 77.43 -8.02
C LYS A 377 27.65 77.33 -9.53
#